data_AF-A0A5E4ST25-F1
#
_entry.id   AF-A0A5E4ST25-F1
#
_cell.length_a   1.000
_cell.length_b   1.000
_cell.length_c   1.000
_cell.angle_alpha   90.00
_cell.angle_beta   90.00
_cell.angle_gamma   90.00
#
_symmetry.space_group_name_H-M   'P 1'
#
loop_
_entity.id
_entity.type
_entity.pdbx_description
1 polymer ?
#
loop_
_entity_poly.entity_id
_entity_poly.type
_entity_poly.pdbx_seq_one_letter_code
_entity_poly.pdbx_strand_id
1 'polypeptide(L)'
;MSNNIATVRQVLIDTLADLRDKEKPMEVDRARAVADVARVLVDTAKVEVDYLRVTGQPTAPFLDTDAGNPALPNGIAGVRRHTLR
;
A
#
# COMPACT_ATOMS: atom_id res chain seq x y z
N MET A 1 -4.53 -10.41 10.16
CA MET A 1 -4.80 -9.43 9.09
C MET A 1 -3.73 -8.38 9.17
N SER A 2 -3.10 -8.04 8.05
CA SER A 2 -2.19 -6.90 7.96
C SER A 2 -3.02 -5.61 7.75
N ASN A 3 -2.66 -4.52 8.41
CA ASN A 3 -3.37 -3.24 8.27
C ASN A 3 -2.79 -2.45 7.09
N ASN A 4 -3.04 -2.93 5.86
CA ASN A 4 -2.46 -2.37 4.64
C ASN A 4 -3.52 -2.09 3.56
N ILE A 5 -3.09 -1.40 2.49
CA ILE A 5 -3.97 -1.03 1.38
C ILE A 5 -4.63 -2.23 0.67
N ALA A 6 -3.97 -3.40 0.67
CA ALA A 6 -4.54 -4.61 0.08
C ALA A 6 -5.74 -5.13 0.88
N THR A 7 -5.66 -5.10 2.22
CA THR A 7 -6.78 -5.45 3.10
C THR A 7 -7.93 -4.47 2.95
N VAL A 8 -7.66 -3.16 2.85
CA VAL A 8 -8.72 -2.16 2.58
C VAL A 8 -9.43 -2.44 1.24
N ARG A 9 -8.66 -2.73 0.19
CA ARG A 9 -9.22 -3.07 -1.13
C ARG A 9 -10.09 -4.33 -1.07
N GLN A 10 -9.65 -5.36 -0.35
CA GLN A 10 -10.42 -6.59 -0.21
C GLN A 10 -11.77 -6.32 0.46
N VAL A 11 -11.78 -5.59 1.59
CA VAL A 11 -13.01 -5.24 2.30
C VAL A 11 -13.99 -4.48 1.42
N LEU A 12 -13.50 -3.55 0.58
CA LEU A 12 -14.36 -2.82 -0.36
C LEU A 12 -14.96 -3.72 -1.44
N ILE A 13 -14.19 -4.69 -1.95
CA ILE A 13 -14.68 -5.67 -2.93
C ILE A 13 -15.74 -6.57 -2.28
N ASP A 14 -15.50 -7.03 -1.06
CA ASP A 14 -16.45 -7.85 -0.30
C ASP A 14 -17.75 -7.06 -0.04
N THR A 15 -17.62 -5.78 0.33
CA THR A 15 -18.77 -4.88 0.51
C THR A 15 -19.60 -4.73 -0.78
N LEU A 16 -18.95 -4.65 -1.94
CA LEU A 16 -19.64 -4.61 -3.24
C LEU A 16 -20.34 -5.94 -3.56
N ALA A 17 -19.74 -7.07 -3.17
CA ALA A 17 -20.37 -8.38 -3.32
C ALA A 17 -21.62 -8.49 -2.44
N ASP A 18 -21.53 -8.06 -1.18
CA ASP A 18 -22.63 -8.07 -0.22
C ASP A 18 -23.78 -7.15 -0.63
N LEU A 19 -23.49 -6.01 -1.27
CA LEU A 19 -24.53 -5.12 -1.82
C LEU A 19 -25.25 -5.71 -3.03
N ARG A 20 -24.60 -6.61 -3.77
CA ARG A 20 -25.17 -7.27 -4.95
C ARG A 20 -25.94 -8.55 -4.59
N ASP A 21 -25.78 -9.06 -3.37
CA ASP A 21 -26.51 -10.22 -2.88
C ASP A 21 -28.02 -9.90 -2.85
N LYS A 22 -28.81 -10.71 -3.56
CA LYS A 22 -30.26 -10.54 -3.66
C LYS A 22 -31.02 -11.24 -2.52
N GLU A 23 -30.40 -12.22 -1.89
CA GLU A 23 -30.98 -13.01 -0.80
C GLU A 23 -30.72 -12.34 0.55
N LYS A 24 -29.50 -11.80 0.72
CA LYS A 24 -29.10 -11.12 1.95
C LYS A 24 -28.25 -9.85 1.67
N PRO A 25 -28.86 -8.81 1.08
CA PRO A 25 -28.15 -7.57 0.79
C PRO A 25 -27.69 -6.88 2.08
N MET A 26 -26.51 -6.26 2.02
CA MET A 26 -26.09 -5.34 3.07
C MET A 26 -26.94 -4.05 3.08
N GLU A 27 -27.11 -3.48 4.26
CA GLU A 27 -27.76 -2.19 4.48
C GLU A 27 -26.94 -1.03 3.85
N VAL A 28 -27.61 -0.09 3.17
CA VAL A 28 -26.97 0.91 2.30
C VAL A 28 -26.24 1.99 3.12
N ASP A 29 -26.77 2.39 4.28
CA ASP A 29 -26.12 3.36 5.15
C ASP A 29 -24.81 2.81 5.72
N ARG A 30 -24.81 1.51 6.07
CA ARG A 30 -23.58 0.79 6.41
C ARG A 30 -22.57 0.81 5.26
N ALA A 31 -22.99 0.56 4.02
CA ALA A 31 -22.09 0.63 2.87
C ALA A 31 -21.46 2.01 2.71
N ARG A 32 -22.27 3.04 2.89
CA ARG A 32 -21.82 4.42 2.80
C ARG A 32 -20.78 4.74 3.87
N ALA A 33 -21.02 4.32 5.11
CA ALA A 33 -20.05 4.48 6.20
C ALA A 33 -18.72 3.78 5.91
N VAL A 34 -18.76 2.55 5.37
CA VAL A 34 -17.54 1.82 4.95
C VAL A 34 -16.80 2.57 3.85
N ALA A 35 -17.51 3.06 2.83
CA ALA A 35 -16.92 3.81 1.73
C ALA A 35 -16.27 5.13 2.20
N ASP A 36 -16.88 5.81 3.17
CA ASP A 36 -16.37 7.06 3.72
C ASP A 36 -15.08 6.83 4.53
N VAL A 37 -15.03 5.80 5.38
CA VAL A 37 -13.80 5.42 6.10
C VAL A 37 -12.70 5.01 5.13
N ALA A 38 -13.04 4.24 4.09
CA ALA A 38 -12.07 3.83 3.09
C ALA A 38 -11.50 5.02 2.30
N ARG A 39 -12.30 6.07 2.04
CA ARG A 39 -11.82 7.29 1.40
C ARG A 39 -10.76 7.99 2.27
N VAL A 40 -11.01 8.11 3.57
CA VAL A 40 -10.03 8.69 4.51
C VAL A 40 -8.73 7.87 4.51
N LEU A 41 -8.80 6.54 4.52
CA LEU A 41 -7.61 5.68 4.45
C LEU A 41 -6.84 5.80 3.13
N VAL A 42 -7.53 5.99 2.00
CA VAL A 42 -6.86 6.26 0.73
C VAL A 42 -6.16 7.62 0.75
N ASP A 43 -6.76 8.62 1.39
CA ASP A 43 -6.15 9.94 1.53
C ASP A 43 -4.91 9.90 2.44
N THR A 44 -4.90 9.10 3.52
CA THR A 44 -3.67 8.89 4.31
C THR A 44 -2.58 8.20 3.49
N ALA A 45 -2.95 7.23 2.63
CA ALA A 45 -2.02 6.58 1.72
C ALA A 45 -1.36 7.56 0.75
N LYS A 46 -2.10 8.55 0.23
CA LYS A 46 -1.55 9.59 -0.65
C LYS A 46 -0.51 10.43 0.06
N VAL A 47 -0.78 10.81 1.31
CA VAL A 47 0.19 11.55 2.14
C VAL A 47 1.46 10.74 2.36
N GLU A 48 1.35 9.42 2.54
CA GLU A 48 2.53 8.55 2.61
C GLU A 48 3.31 8.52 1.30
N VAL A 49 2.64 8.46 0.13
CA VAL A 49 3.32 8.55 -1.18
C VAL A 49 4.06 9.88 -1.32
N ASP A 50 3.44 10.99 -0.91
CA ASP A 50 4.08 12.31 -0.95
C ASP A 50 5.29 12.38 -0.02
N TYR A 51 5.19 11.79 1.17
CA TYR A 51 6.31 11.63 2.08
C TYR A 51 7.46 10.82 1.44
N LEU A 52 7.18 9.70 0.76
CA LEU A 52 8.20 8.93 0.02
C LEU A 52 8.89 9.77 -1.06
N ARG A 53 8.11 10.54 -1.84
CA ARG A 53 8.64 11.42 -2.89
C ARG A 53 9.58 12.48 -2.34
N VAL A 54 9.22 13.09 -1.21
CA VAL A 54 10.00 14.18 -0.58
C VAL A 54 11.26 13.66 0.09
N THR A 55 11.18 12.51 0.77
CA THR A 55 12.29 11.94 1.55
C THR A 55 13.22 11.04 0.73
N GLY A 56 12.79 10.60 -0.45
CA GLY A 56 13.51 9.61 -1.25
C GLY A 56 13.50 8.21 -0.64
N GLN A 57 12.60 7.93 0.30
CA GLN A 57 12.47 6.59 0.88
C GLN A 57 11.83 5.62 -0.12
N PRO A 58 12.27 4.34 -0.15
CA PRO A 58 11.79 3.37 -1.12
C PRO A 58 10.44 2.74 -0.75
N THR A 59 10.05 2.76 0.53
CA THR A 59 8.90 1.98 1.04
C THR A 59 8.15 2.74 2.14
N ALA A 60 6.83 2.54 2.21
CA ALA A 60 5.98 3.08 3.26
C ALA A 60 5.20 1.96 3.97
N PRO A 61 5.07 1.96 5.30
CA PRO A 61 4.45 0.87 6.06
C PRO A 61 3.00 0.53 5.68
N PHE A 62 2.21 1.50 5.21
CA PHE A 62 0.82 1.24 4.81
C PHE A 62 0.68 0.66 3.40
N LEU A 63 1.66 0.98 2.54
CA LEU A 63 1.69 0.55 1.13
C LEU A 63 2.42 -0.77 0.96
N ASP A 64 3.45 -1.02 1.76
CA ASP A 64 4.28 -2.23 1.73
C ASP A 64 4.25 -2.93 3.09
N THR A 65 3.74 -4.16 3.12
CA THR A 65 3.93 -5.09 4.24
C THR A 65 4.70 -6.30 3.70
N ASP A 66 6.03 -6.18 3.72
CA ASP A 66 7.03 -7.24 3.60
C ASP A 66 6.99 -8.14 2.34
N ALA A 67 7.98 -7.98 1.45
CA ALA A 67 8.85 -9.05 0.93
C ALA A 67 9.54 -8.63 -0.38
N GLY A 68 10.83 -8.28 -0.30
CA GLY A 68 11.72 -8.54 -1.43
C GLY A 68 11.93 -7.41 -2.44
N ASN A 69 11.99 -6.15 -2.01
CA ASN A 69 12.92 -5.26 -2.69
C ASN A 69 14.28 -5.47 -2.00
N PRO A 70 15.19 -6.34 -2.51
CA PRO A 70 16.54 -6.33 -1.99
C PRO A 70 17.02 -4.89 -2.12
N ALA A 71 17.47 -4.30 -1.01
CA ALA A 71 18.18 -3.03 -1.06
C ALA A 71 19.12 -3.12 -2.26
N LEU A 72 18.94 -2.22 -3.24
CA LEU A 72 19.73 -2.27 -4.47
C LEU A 72 21.19 -2.48 -4.05
N PRO A 73 21.86 -3.53 -4.57
CA PRO A 73 23.20 -3.84 -4.12
C PRO A 73 24.05 -2.58 -4.25
N ASN A 74 24.86 -2.29 -3.23
CA ASN A 74 25.69 -1.09 -3.18
C ASN A 74 26.32 -0.86 -4.56
N GLY A 75 26.08 0.32 -5.15
CA GLY A 75 26.37 0.65 -6.56
C GLY A 75 27.85 0.57 -6.99
N ILE A 76 28.72 0.06 -6.12
CA ILE A 76 30.09 -0.32 -6.40
C ILE A 76 30.34 -1.67 -5.69
N ALA A 77 30.34 -2.77 -6.45
CA ALA A 77 30.68 -4.10 -5.94
C ALA A 77 32.20 -4.33 -5.84
N GLY A 78 33.02 -3.45 -6.43
CA GLY A 78 34.47 -3.48 -6.34
C GLY A 78 35.15 -2.44 -7.24
N VAL A 79 36.31 -1.94 -6.82
CA VAL A 79 37.17 -1.04 -7.62
C VAL A 79 38.48 -1.76 -7.90
N ARG A 80 38.82 -1.97 -9.18
CA ARG A 80 40.16 -2.44 -9.57
C ARG A 80 41.02 -1.24 -9.91
N ARG A 81 42.04 -0.96 -9.09
CA ARG A 81 43.04 0.09 -9.33
C ARG A 81 44.32 -0.54 -9.84
N HIS A 82 44.69 -0.25 -11.08
CA HIS A 82 46.02 -0.56 -11.59
C HIS A 82 46.95 0.60 -11.25
N THR A 83 48.03 0.31 -10.52
CA THR A 83 49.10 1.27 -10.25
C THR A 83 50.29 0.91 -11.12
N LEU A 84 50.83 1.89 -11.84
CA LEU A 84 52.14 1.73 -12.50
C LEU A 84 53.23 1.83 -11.43
N ARG A 85 54.27 1.02 -11.59
CA ARG A 85 55.50 1.08 -10.80
C ARG A 85 56.45 2.13 -11.37
#